data_AF-A0A1G5G2W7-F1
#
_entry.id   AF-A0A1G5G2W7-F1
#
_cell.length_a   1.000
_cell.length_b   1.000
_cell.length_c   1.000
_cell.angle_alpha   90.00
_cell.angle_beta   90.00
_cell.angle_gamma   90.00
#
_symmetry.space_group_name_H-M   'P 1'
#
loop_
_entity.id
_entity.type
_entity.pdbx_description
1 polymer ?
#
loop_
_entity_poly.entity_id
_entity_poly.type
_entity_poly.pdbx_seq_one_letter_code
_entity_poly.pdbx_strand_id
1 'polypeptide(L)'
;MTATPSVDDLPEVFPPTLREVMVRPFWIGMLGLALLVAGIFAWLGQWQLGNAIDTDPPPAGMTEQVRPLGDVVRPGASLPEPLVGQRVQVSGSFVAGDFRVVTSRFDDGEPGYWVAGQLRVDPSTTGTDGPTSLAVAVGFTPDRAAADEAVSTLNAAPPQNVDLSGRLISDEGAKEPPRGGDPFEISAMSPAALLSQWSDTVELDVYRPYLVSADAFGGLRGIHSPAPTELSSVNWLNIFYAVEWAVFAGFAFYMWYRLARDAWEKEVEALIGEDDPEGDEEPSARP
;
A
#
# COMPACT_ATOMS: atom_id res chain seq x y z
N MET A 1 76.37 25.05 -4.64
CA MET A 1 76.86 23.83 -3.98
C MET A 1 75.63 23.10 -3.48
N THR A 2 75.15 22.14 -4.26
CA THR A 2 74.10 21.19 -3.84
C THR A 2 74.77 20.18 -2.93
N ALA A 3 74.44 20.22 -1.64
CA ALA A 3 74.88 19.20 -0.69
C ALA A 3 74.23 17.87 -1.08
N THR A 4 75.05 16.87 -1.38
CA THR A 4 74.58 15.49 -1.51
C THR A 4 74.25 15.00 -0.10
N PRO A 5 73.00 14.58 0.20
CA PRO A 5 72.69 14.02 1.50
C PRO A 5 73.58 12.81 1.78
N SER A 6 74.18 12.77 2.96
CA SER A 6 74.98 11.64 3.46
C SER A 6 74.07 10.45 3.75
N VAL A 7 74.61 9.23 3.70
CA VAL A 7 73.88 7.99 4.00
C VAL A 7 73.29 7.99 5.43
N ASP A 8 73.82 8.85 6.32
CA ASP A 8 73.34 9.05 7.68
C ASP A 8 72.08 9.94 7.80
N ASP A 9 71.58 10.54 6.71
CA ASP A 9 70.31 11.33 6.69
C ASP A 9 69.08 10.50 6.27
N LEU A 10 69.21 9.17 6.17
CA LEU A 10 68.07 8.29 5.88
C LEU A 10 67.40 7.91 7.21
N PRO A 11 66.07 8.10 7.34
CA PRO A 11 65.36 7.70 8.57
C PRO A 11 65.57 6.21 8.82
N GLU A 12 65.97 5.84 10.05
CA GLU A 12 66.21 4.44 10.44
C GLU A 12 64.92 3.59 10.35
N VAL A 13 63.75 4.24 10.40
CA VAL A 13 62.44 3.60 10.28
C VAL A 13 61.61 4.33 9.23
N PHE A 14 61.31 3.66 8.12
CA PHE A 14 60.40 4.19 7.12
C PHE A 14 58.95 4.11 7.62
N PRO A 15 58.11 5.12 7.36
CA PRO A 15 56.70 5.06 7.69
C PRO A 15 56.05 3.86 6.99
N PRO A 16 55.23 3.06 7.69
CA PRO A 16 54.57 1.91 7.09
C PRO A 16 53.70 2.38 5.92
N THR A 17 53.55 1.57 4.89
CA THR A 17 52.59 1.86 3.82
C THR A 17 51.17 1.57 4.29
N LEU A 18 50.18 2.27 3.72
CA LEU A 18 48.76 2.02 4.02
C LEU A 18 48.39 0.53 3.84
N ARG A 19 48.98 -0.14 2.84
CA ARG A 19 48.82 -1.57 2.60
C ARG A 19 49.33 -2.44 3.76
N GLU A 20 50.48 -2.11 4.34
CA GLU A 20 51.06 -2.85 5.46
C GLU A 20 50.21 -2.73 6.71
N VAL A 21 49.63 -1.55 6.97
CA VAL A 21 48.66 -1.36 8.06
C VAL A 21 47.41 -2.19 7.81
N MET A 22 46.84 -2.13 6.61
CA MET A 22 45.60 -2.83 6.25
C MET A 22 45.69 -4.37 6.33
N VAL A 23 46.88 -4.96 6.19
CA VAL A 23 47.10 -6.42 6.24
C VAL A 23 47.39 -6.91 7.67
N ARG A 24 47.45 -6.02 8.68
CA ARG A 24 47.61 -6.45 10.08
C ARG A 24 46.38 -7.22 10.57
N PRO A 25 46.54 -8.19 11.49
CA PRO A 25 45.45 -9.07 11.94
C PRO A 25 44.21 -8.33 12.44
N PHE A 26 44.41 -7.18 13.10
CA PHE A 26 43.32 -6.33 13.58
C PHE A 26 42.48 -5.74 12.44
N TRP A 27 43.13 -5.20 11.41
CA TRP A 27 42.45 -4.58 10.25
C TRP A 27 41.80 -5.61 9.34
N ILE A 28 42.36 -6.82 9.26
CA ILE A 28 41.70 -7.98 8.65
C ILE A 28 40.47 -8.41 9.47
N GLY A 29 40.55 -8.39 10.80
CA GLY A 29 39.40 -8.65 11.68
C GLY A 29 38.29 -7.62 11.48
N MET A 30 38.64 -6.34 11.37
CA MET A 30 37.70 -5.25 11.07
C MET A 30 37.10 -5.37 9.65
N LEU A 31 37.86 -5.84 8.67
CA LEU A 31 37.34 -6.16 7.34
C LEU A 31 36.31 -7.30 7.43
N GLY A 32 36.60 -8.34 8.21
CA GLY A 32 35.66 -9.43 8.48
C GLY A 32 34.36 -8.95 9.13
N LEU A 33 34.45 -8.03 10.10
CA LEU A 33 33.27 -7.41 10.71
C LEU A 33 32.48 -6.57 9.71
N ALA A 34 33.14 -5.77 8.87
CA ALA A 34 32.50 -4.99 7.82
C ALA A 34 31.77 -5.88 6.80
N LEU A 35 32.39 -6.99 6.39
CA LEU A 35 31.79 -7.99 5.51
C LEU A 35 30.56 -8.65 6.15
N LEU A 36 30.62 -8.95 7.45
CA LEU A 36 29.49 -9.53 8.18
C LEU A 36 28.31 -8.54 8.26
N VAL A 37 28.57 -7.27 8.61
CA VAL A 37 27.54 -6.22 8.65
C VAL A 37 26.94 -5.97 7.27
N ALA A 38 27.79 -5.87 6.23
CA ALA A 38 27.33 -5.72 4.84
C ALA A 38 26.47 -6.93 4.39
N GLY A 39 26.85 -8.15 4.79
CA GLY A 39 26.08 -9.37 4.53
C GLY A 39 24.70 -9.36 5.20
N ILE A 40 24.61 -8.88 6.44
CA ILE A 40 23.33 -8.72 7.15
C ILE A 40 22.42 -7.73 6.43
N PHE A 41 22.95 -6.56 6.03
CA PHE A 41 22.17 -5.57 5.28
C PHE A 41 21.75 -6.06 3.90
N ALA A 42 22.63 -6.78 3.19
CA ALA A 42 22.28 -7.39 1.91
C ALA A 42 21.17 -8.45 2.07
N TRP A 43 21.23 -9.26 3.13
CA TRP A 43 20.20 -10.26 3.44
C TRP A 43 18.85 -9.63 3.80
N LEU A 44 18.84 -8.58 4.63
CA LEU A 44 17.63 -7.83 4.97
C LEU A 44 17.05 -7.10 3.74
N GLY A 45 17.90 -6.54 2.87
CA GLY A 45 17.48 -5.93 1.61
C GLY A 45 16.88 -6.95 0.63
N GLN A 46 17.46 -8.15 0.54
CA GLN A 46 16.90 -9.27 -0.24
C GLN A 46 15.54 -9.71 0.29
N TRP A 47 15.38 -9.80 1.61
CA TRP A 47 14.10 -10.14 2.22
C TRP A 47 13.02 -9.07 1.92
N GLN A 48 13.37 -7.78 2.00
CA GLN A 48 12.46 -6.70 1.61
C GLN A 48 12.12 -6.72 0.11
N LEU A 49 13.09 -7.03 -0.75
CA LEU A 49 12.85 -7.15 -2.20
C LEU A 49 11.98 -8.38 -2.53
N GLY A 50 12.15 -9.49 -1.84
CA GLY A 50 11.31 -10.69 -2.00
C GLY A 50 9.84 -10.42 -1.69
N ASN A 51 9.56 -9.66 -0.63
CA ASN A 51 8.19 -9.23 -0.31
C ASN A 51 7.64 -8.17 -1.28
N ALA A 52 8.50 -7.50 -2.07
CA ALA A 52 8.08 -6.57 -3.11
C ALA A 52 7.66 -7.25 -4.41
N ILE A 53 8.10 -8.49 -4.63
CA ILE A 53 7.87 -9.26 -5.86
C ILE A 53 6.62 -10.15 -5.75
N ASP A 54 6.12 -10.44 -4.53
CA ASP A 54 4.85 -11.16 -4.30
C ASP A 54 3.60 -10.28 -4.57
N THR A 55 3.76 -9.31 -5.46
CA THR A 55 2.73 -8.41 -5.99
C THR A 55 2.72 -8.53 -7.51
N ASP A 56 2.67 -9.76 -8.04
CA ASP A 56 2.28 -9.93 -9.44
C ASP A 56 0.91 -9.24 -9.59
N PRO A 57 0.81 -8.16 -10.39
CA PRO A 57 -0.45 -7.48 -10.56
C PRO A 57 -1.45 -8.51 -11.09
N PRO A 58 -2.72 -8.43 -10.65
CA PRO A 58 -3.81 -9.13 -11.32
C PRO A 58 -3.62 -9.05 -12.83
N PRO A 59 -3.72 -10.18 -13.58
CA PRO A 59 -3.68 -10.14 -15.02
C PRO A 59 -4.61 -9.07 -15.56
N ALA A 60 -4.19 -8.36 -16.59
CA ALA A 60 -4.98 -7.27 -17.14
C ALA A 60 -6.40 -7.74 -17.49
N GLY A 61 -7.40 -7.01 -17.00
CA GLY A 61 -8.80 -7.37 -17.16
C GLY A 61 -9.28 -8.58 -16.32
N MET A 62 -8.57 -9.01 -15.28
CA MET A 62 -9.05 -10.03 -14.32
C MET A 62 -10.47 -9.70 -13.83
N THR A 63 -10.70 -8.44 -13.45
CA THR A 63 -11.99 -7.97 -12.94
C THR A 63 -13.07 -7.90 -14.01
N GLU A 64 -12.72 -8.00 -15.30
CA GLU A 64 -13.69 -8.03 -16.41
C GLU A 64 -14.29 -9.42 -16.65
N GLN A 65 -13.65 -10.48 -16.13
CA GLN A 65 -14.20 -11.83 -16.24
C GLN A 65 -15.37 -11.98 -15.29
N VAL A 66 -16.58 -12.21 -15.79
CA VAL A 66 -17.76 -12.38 -14.94
C VAL A 66 -17.65 -13.67 -14.13
N ARG A 67 -17.83 -13.57 -12.81
CA ARG A 67 -17.78 -14.72 -11.88
C ARG A 67 -19.07 -14.83 -11.05
N PRO A 68 -19.48 -16.03 -10.62
CA PRO A 68 -20.54 -16.16 -9.62
C PRO A 68 -20.18 -15.40 -8.33
N LEU A 69 -21.13 -14.68 -7.73
CA LEU A 69 -20.89 -13.91 -6.49
C LEU A 69 -20.25 -14.75 -5.37
N GLY A 70 -20.76 -15.97 -5.18
CA GLY A 70 -20.29 -16.91 -4.14
C GLY A 70 -18.83 -17.35 -4.30
N ASP A 71 -18.27 -17.26 -5.50
CA ASP A 71 -16.86 -17.59 -5.78
C ASP A 71 -15.91 -16.42 -5.50
N VAL A 72 -16.45 -15.22 -5.29
CA VAL A 72 -15.70 -13.98 -5.12
C VAL A 72 -15.66 -13.56 -3.65
N VAL A 73 -16.80 -13.60 -2.96
CA VAL A 73 -16.90 -13.16 -1.56
C VAL A 73 -17.98 -13.96 -0.84
N ARG A 74 -17.80 -14.17 0.47
CA ARG A 74 -18.83 -14.74 1.34
C ARG A 74 -19.61 -13.65 2.08
N PRO A 75 -20.86 -13.89 2.50
CA PRO A 75 -21.57 -12.98 3.39
C PRO A 75 -20.72 -12.63 4.62
N GLY A 76 -20.80 -11.38 5.10
CA GLY A 76 -19.99 -10.89 6.21
C GLY A 76 -18.48 -10.67 5.94
N ALA A 77 -17.92 -11.17 4.84
CA ALA A 77 -16.50 -11.00 4.53
C ALA A 77 -16.20 -9.65 3.85
N SER A 78 -15.02 -9.08 4.12
CA SER A 78 -14.50 -7.92 3.35
C SER A 78 -14.14 -8.34 1.93
N LEU A 79 -14.28 -7.41 0.97
CA LEU A 79 -13.80 -7.61 -0.40
C LEU A 79 -12.26 -7.42 -0.45
N PRO A 80 -11.48 -8.44 -0.84
CA PRO A 80 -10.02 -8.32 -0.95
C PRO A 80 -9.61 -7.33 -2.04
N GLU A 81 -8.47 -6.66 -1.85
CA GLU A 81 -7.99 -5.57 -2.72
C GLU A 81 -7.72 -5.92 -4.20
N PRO A 82 -7.43 -7.17 -4.64
CA PRO A 82 -7.41 -7.45 -6.08
C PRO A 82 -8.81 -7.66 -6.70
N LEU A 83 -9.87 -7.82 -5.87
CA LEU A 83 -11.22 -8.15 -6.33
C LEU A 83 -12.17 -6.95 -6.30
N VAL A 84 -11.70 -5.77 -5.90
CA VAL A 84 -12.51 -4.55 -5.98
C VAL A 84 -12.81 -4.24 -7.45
N GLY A 85 -14.09 -4.06 -7.78
CA GLY A 85 -14.55 -3.85 -9.15
C GLY A 85 -14.70 -5.13 -9.98
N GLN A 86 -14.48 -6.31 -9.39
CA GLN A 86 -14.75 -7.61 -10.01
C GLN A 86 -16.19 -7.67 -10.50
N ARG A 87 -16.37 -8.01 -11.79
CA ARG A 87 -17.69 -8.27 -12.35
C ARG A 87 -18.22 -9.59 -11.81
N VAL A 88 -19.44 -9.56 -11.29
CA VAL A 88 -20.12 -10.73 -10.77
C VAL A 88 -21.48 -10.92 -11.38
N GLN A 89 -21.98 -12.14 -11.32
CA GLN A 89 -23.36 -12.50 -11.58
C GLN A 89 -24.01 -13.05 -10.31
N VAL A 90 -25.26 -12.66 -10.07
CA VAL A 90 -26.07 -13.10 -8.93
C VAL A 90 -27.54 -13.10 -9.32
N SER A 91 -28.27 -14.13 -8.91
CA SER A 91 -29.73 -14.20 -9.06
C SER A 91 -30.41 -13.89 -7.73
N GLY A 92 -31.58 -13.28 -7.77
CA GLY A 92 -32.33 -12.97 -6.55
C GLY A 92 -33.62 -12.21 -6.81
N SER A 93 -34.24 -11.75 -5.73
CA SER A 93 -35.47 -10.94 -5.78
C SER A 93 -35.30 -9.70 -4.92
N PHE A 94 -35.75 -8.55 -5.41
CA PHE A 94 -35.73 -7.33 -4.61
C PHE A 94 -36.84 -7.35 -3.55
N VAL A 95 -36.52 -6.86 -2.36
CA VAL A 95 -37.47 -6.78 -1.25
C VAL A 95 -38.31 -5.50 -1.38
N ALA A 96 -39.63 -5.67 -1.30
CA ALA A 96 -40.59 -4.58 -1.37
C ALA A 96 -40.38 -3.61 -0.20
N GLY A 97 -40.39 -2.31 -0.46
CA GLY A 97 -40.25 -1.30 0.59
C GLY A 97 -38.82 -1.03 1.02
N ASP A 98 -37.80 -1.66 0.41
CA ASP A 98 -36.38 -1.53 0.78
C ASP A 98 -35.49 -0.83 -0.26
N PHE A 99 -36.12 -0.17 -1.23
CA PHE A 99 -35.44 0.79 -2.09
C PHE A 99 -35.26 2.15 -1.39
N ARG A 100 -34.08 2.73 -1.47
CA ARG A 100 -33.70 4.02 -0.86
C ARG A 100 -32.95 4.88 -1.86
N VAL A 101 -33.09 6.19 -1.70
CA VAL A 101 -32.23 7.16 -2.39
C VAL A 101 -30.92 7.28 -1.62
N VAL A 102 -29.80 7.20 -2.34
CA VAL A 102 -28.47 7.50 -1.83
C VAL A 102 -28.02 8.84 -2.41
N THR A 103 -27.79 9.81 -1.52
CA THR A 103 -27.43 11.18 -1.88
C THR A 103 -25.93 11.33 -2.12
N SER A 104 -25.52 12.53 -2.53
CA SER A 104 -24.10 12.91 -2.67
C SER A 104 -23.33 12.00 -3.61
N ARG A 105 -23.99 11.50 -4.67
CA ARG A 105 -23.37 10.65 -5.70
C ARG A 105 -22.88 11.48 -6.86
N PHE A 106 -21.89 10.95 -7.55
CA PHE A 106 -21.40 11.47 -8.81
C PHE A 106 -21.37 10.32 -9.82
N ASP A 107 -21.83 10.58 -11.03
CA ASP A 107 -21.79 9.65 -12.15
C ASP A 107 -21.14 10.36 -13.35
N ASP A 108 -19.96 9.89 -13.75
CA ASP A 108 -19.15 10.52 -14.81
C ASP A 108 -18.96 12.05 -14.65
N GLY A 109 -18.76 12.50 -13.41
CA GLY A 109 -18.58 13.92 -13.07
C GLY A 109 -19.87 14.72 -12.89
N GLU A 110 -21.04 14.12 -13.11
CA GLU A 110 -22.35 14.74 -12.87
C GLU A 110 -22.84 14.43 -11.44
N PRO A 111 -23.12 15.44 -10.61
CA PRO A 111 -23.70 15.22 -9.29
C PRO A 111 -25.14 14.72 -9.39
N GLY A 112 -25.53 13.83 -8.49
CA GLY A 112 -26.90 13.32 -8.45
C GLY A 112 -27.13 12.30 -7.35
N TYR A 113 -28.04 11.38 -7.65
CA TYR A 113 -28.59 10.41 -6.72
C TYR A 113 -28.50 9.01 -7.29
N TRP A 114 -28.16 8.04 -6.45
CA TRP A 114 -28.38 6.63 -6.76
C TRP A 114 -29.67 6.16 -6.12
N VAL A 115 -30.32 5.19 -6.74
CA VAL A 115 -31.32 4.37 -6.05
C VAL A 115 -30.67 3.02 -5.74
N ALA A 116 -30.80 2.58 -4.49
CA ALA A 116 -30.28 1.30 -4.04
C ALA A 116 -31.39 0.46 -3.43
N GLY A 117 -31.35 -0.85 -3.61
CA GLY A 117 -32.32 -1.80 -3.07
C GLY A 117 -31.66 -2.99 -2.37
N GLN A 118 -32.43 -3.65 -1.52
CA GLN A 118 -32.08 -4.94 -0.94
C GLN A 118 -32.43 -6.06 -1.93
N LEU A 119 -31.42 -6.78 -2.41
CA LEU A 119 -31.60 -8.00 -3.18
C LEU A 119 -31.49 -9.21 -2.25
N ARG A 120 -32.58 -9.94 -2.04
CA ARG A 120 -32.54 -11.28 -1.43
C ARG A 120 -31.95 -12.25 -2.44
N VAL A 121 -30.74 -12.72 -2.20
CA VAL A 121 -30.05 -13.61 -3.14
C VAL A 121 -30.70 -14.99 -3.16
N ASP A 122 -30.63 -15.65 -4.30
CA ASP A 122 -31.16 -17.00 -4.45
C ASP A 122 -30.47 -17.97 -3.46
N PRO A 123 -31.21 -18.79 -2.70
CA PRO A 123 -30.63 -19.74 -1.75
C PRO A 123 -29.69 -20.79 -2.36
N SER A 124 -29.72 -20.97 -3.68
CA SER A 124 -28.78 -21.83 -4.43
C SER A 124 -27.42 -21.17 -4.66
N THR A 125 -27.26 -19.89 -4.31
CA THR A 125 -25.98 -19.18 -4.40
C THR A 125 -24.93 -19.88 -3.53
N THR A 126 -23.75 -20.12 -4.07
CA THR A 126 -22.68 -20.80 -3.32
C THR A 126 -22.26 -19.97 -2.11
N GLY A 127 -22.15 -20.61 -0.95
CA GLY A 127 -21.72 -19.94 0.30
C GLY A 127 -22.82 -19.18 1.04
N THR A 128 -24.10 -19.40 0.70
CA THR A 128 -25.24 -18.93 1.47
C THR A 128 -25.91 -20.09 2.19
N ASP A 129 -26.03 -20.00 3.53
CA ASP A 129 -26.60 -21.06 4.37
C ASP A 129 -28.02 -20.71 4.91
N GLY A 130 -28.50 -19.49 4.63
CA GLY A 130 -29.78 -18.97 5.09
C GLY A 130 -30.20 -17.71 4.29
N PRO A 131 -31.25 -16.98 4.74
CA PRO A 131 -31.65 -15.72 4.14
C PRO A 131 -30.44 -14.79 4.04
N THR A 132 -30.06 -14.43 2.82
CA THR A 132 -28.89 -13.59 2.57
C THR A 132 -29.28 -12.43 1.66
N SER A 133 -28.86 -11.20 1.98
CA SER A 133 -29.12 -10.02 1.17
C SER A 133 -27.86 -9.29 0.74
N LEU A 134 -27.93 -8.69 -0.45
CA LEU A 134 -26.91 -7.85 -1.06
C LEU A 134 -27.49 -6.46 -1.31
N ALA A 135 -26.74 -5.41 -0.95
CA ALA A 135 -27.08 -4.05 -1.35
C ALA A 135 -26.75 -3.87 -2.84
N VAL A 136 -27.71 -3.40 -3.63
CA VAL A 136 -27.53 -3.18 -5.07
C VAL A 136 -27.88 -1.75 -5.43
N ALA A 137 -26.95 -0.99 -6.00
CA ALA A 137 -27.23 0.27 -6.68
C ALA A 137 -27.80 -0.02 -8.07
N VAL A 138 -29.03 0.40 -8.32
CA VAL A 138 -29.85 0.00 -9.47
C VAL A 138 -30.00 1.09 -10.53
N GLY A 139 -29.45 2.29 -10.30
CA GLY A 139 -29.47 3.36 -11.29
C GLY A 139 -29.11 4.72 -10.72
N PHE A 140 -28.85 5.66 -11.63
CA PHE A 140 -28.51 7.06 -11.35
C PHE A 140 -29.56 8.02 -11.95
N THR A 141 -29.75 9.15 -11.29
CA THR A 141 -30.41 10.34 -11.84
C THR A 141 -29.85 11.62 -11.21
N PRO A 142 -29.70 12.73 -11.96
CA PRO A 142 -29.32 14.01 -11.38
C PRO A 142 -30.49 14.70 -10.65
N ASP A 143 -31.72 14.25 -10.86
CA ASP A 143 -32.93 14.85 -10.27
C ASP A 143 -33.43 14.05 -9.07
N ARG A 144 -33.57 14.72 -7.93
CA ARG A 144 -34.10 14.13 -6.69
C ARG A 144 -35.53 13.64 -6.86
N ALA A 145 -36.39 14.38 -7.56
CA ALA A 145 -37.79 14.00 -7.71
C ALA A 145 -37.91 12.68 -8.51
N ALA A 146 -37.11 12.54 -9.57
CA ALA A 146 -37.02 11.30 -10.33
C ALA A 146 -36.47 10.12 -9.50
N ALA A 147 -35.53 10.37 -8.57
CA ALA A 147 -35.03 9.34 -7.67
C ALA A 147 -36.13 8.85 -6.69
N ASP A 148 -36.88 9.79 -6.11
CA ASP A 148 -37.98 9.46 -5.20
C ASP A 148 -39.13 8.73 -5.94
N GLU A 149 -39.44 9.11 -7.19
CA GLU A 149 -40.41 8.42 -8.05
C GLU A 149 -39.96 6.99 -8.38
N ALA A 150 -38.69 6.79 -8.72
CA ALA A 150 -38.12 5.47 -8.99
C ALA A 150 -38.18 4.58 -7.74
N VAL A 151 -37.85 5.12 -6.56
CA VAL A 151 -38.00 4.41 -5.27
C VAL A 151 -39.45 4.01 -5.03
N SER A 152 -40.40 4.92 -5.22
CA SER A 152 -41.83 4.63 -5.06
C SER A 152 -42.29 3.50 -6.00
N THR A 153 -41.94 3.58 -7.28
CA THR A 153 -42.28 2.59 -8.30
C THR A 153 -41.69 1.22 -7.98
N LEU A 154 -40.40 1.17 -7.64
CA LEU A 154 -39.70 -0.08 -7.31
C LEU A 154 -40.18 -0.70 -6.00
N ASN A 155 -40.53 0.11 -5.01
CA ASN A 155 -41.12 -0.39 -3.76
C ASN A 155 -42.54 -0.95 -3.97
N ALA A 156 -43.32 -0.38 -4.90
CA ALA A 156 -44.68 -0.84 -5.20
C ALA A 156 -44.68 -2.14 -6.03
N ALA A 157 -43.73 -2.30 -6.95
CA ALA A 157 -43.59 -3.46 -7.82
C ALA A 157 -42.12 -3.88 -7.96
N PRO A 158 -41.52 -4.48 -6.92
CA PRO A 158 -40.12 -4.84 -6.93
C PRO A 158 -39.83 -5.96 -7.94
N PRO A 159 -38.77 -5.87 -8.76
CA PRO A 159 -38.39 -6.96 -9.66
C PRO A 159 -38.10 -8.26 -8.90
N GLN A 160 -38.66 -9.37 -9.36
CA GLN A 160 -38.53 -10.69 -8.76
C GLN A 160 -37.79 -11.64 -9.72
N ASN A 161 -37.01 -12.58 -9.17
CA ASN A 161 -36.25 -13.59 -9.91
C ASN A 161 -35.40 -12.98 -11.05
N VAL A 162 -34.64 -11.94 -10.71
CA VAL A 162 -33.75 -11.25 -11.64
C VAL A 162 -32.38 -11.91 -11.64
N ASP A 163 -31.81 -12.06 -12.83
CA ASP A 163 -30.40 -12.39 -13.02
C ASP A 163 -29.62 -11.09 -13.21
N LEU A 164 -28.87 -10.68 -12.20
CA LEU A 164 -28.11 -9.44 -12.23
C LEU A 164 -26.65 -9.70 -12.57
N SER A 165 -26.11 -8.80 -13.37
CA SER A 165 -24.66 -8.62 -13.51
C SER A 165 -24.28 -7.23 -13.05
N GLY A 166 -23.07 -7.08 -12.52
CA GLY A 166 -22.61 -5.80 -12.01
C GLY A 166 -21.19 -5.85 -11.47
N ARG A 167 -20.71 -4.72 -10.96
CA ARG A 167 -19.40 -4.64 -10.30
C ARG A 167 -19.56 -4.65 -8.80
N LEU A 168 -18.76 -5.50 -8.16
CA LEU A 168 -18.70 -5.56 -6.71
C LEU A 168 -17.75 -4.49 -6.18
N ILE A 169 -18.26 -3.62 -5.30
CA ILE A 169 -17.51 -2.48 -4.74
C ILE A 169 -17.46 -2.63 -3.22
N SER A 170 -16.35 -2.21 -2.62
CA SER A 170 -16.15 -2.22 -1.17
C SER A 170 -17.13 -1.30 -0.44
N ASP A 171 -17.47 -1.66 0.78
CA ASP A 171 -18.25 -0.84 1.72
C ASP A 171 -17.66 0.57 1.85
N GLU A 172 -18.47 1.60 1.66
CA GLU A 172 -18.06 3.00 1.83
C GLU A 172 -18.08 3.45 3.30
N GLY A 173 -18.60 2.61 4.20
CA GLY A 173 -18.81 2.92 5.61
C GLY A 173 -19.99 3.87 5.83
N ALA A 174 -20.66 3.71 6.97
CA ALA A 174 -21.74 4.63 7.35
C ALA A 174 -21.19 6.04 7.55
N LYS A 175 -21.86 7.04 6.97
CA LYS A 175 -21.55 8.46 7.15
C LYS A 175 -22.62 9.13 7.98
N GLU A 176 -22.21 10.10 8.79
CA GLU A 176 -23.16 10.93 9.51
C GLU A 176 -24.00 11.75 8.53
N PRO A 177 -25.33 11.82 8.73
CA PRO A 177 -26.18 12.73 7.98
C PRO A 177 -25.75 14.20 8.14
N PRO A 178 -26.03 15.07 7.16
CA PRO A 178 -25.77 16.50 7.27
C PRO A 178 -26.45 17.11 8.50
N ARG A 179 -25.75 18.01 9.19
CA ARG A 179 -26.33 18.71 10.36
C ARG A 179 -27.54 19.53 9.96
N GLY A 180 -28.67 19.30 10.62
CA GLY A 180 -29.95 19.95 10.31
C GLY A 180 -30.66 19.40 9.07
N GLY A 181 -30.14 18.32 8.47
CA GLY A 181 -30.81 17.56 7.42
C GLY A 181 -31.71 16.45 7.98
N ASP A 182 -32.14 15.56 7.10
CA ASP A 182 -32.91 14.36 7.46
C ASP A 182 -32.00 13.37 8.23
N PRO A 183 -32.35 12.98 9.47
CA PRO A 183 -31.55 12.02 10.25
C PRO A 183 -31.49 10.62 9.61
N PHE A 184 -32.36 10.31 8.65
CA PHE A 184 -32.37 9.04 7.92
C PHE A 184 -31.71 9.13 6.54
N GLU A 185 -31.12 10.27 6.20
CA GLU A 185 -30.41 10.44 4.92
C GLU A 185 -29.23 9.45 4.81
N ILE A 186 -29.16 8.75 3.67
CA ILE A 186 -28.04 7.88 3.31
C ILE A 186 -27.20 8.57 2.25
N SER A 187 -25.95 8.89 2.57
CA SER A 187 -25.00 9.58 1.66
C SER A 187 -23.84 8.70 1.19
N ALA A 188 -23.83 7.43 1.59
CA ALA A 188 -22.82 6.45 1.23
C ALA A 188 -23.45 5.08 0.99
N MET A 189 -22.90 4.33 0.04
CA MET A 189 -23.27 2.92 -0.16
C MET A 189 -22.62 2.06 0.92
N SER A 190 -23.24 2.06 2.10
CA SER A 190 -22.84 1.21 3.21
C SER A 190 -23.94 0.18 3.51
N PRO A 191 -23.68 -1.13 3.28
CA PRO A 191 -24.64 -2.17 3.59
C PRO A 191 -25.05 -2.20 5.06
N ALA A 192 -24.16 -1.82 5.98
CA ALA A 192 -24.51 -1.70 7.40
C ALA A 192 -25.51 -0.57 7.67
N ALA A 193 -25.35 0.60 7.01
CA ALA A 193 -26.30 1.70 7.13
C ALA A 193 -27.66 1.34 6.50
N LEU A 194 -27.64 0.72 5.31
CA LEU A 194 -28.84 0.27 4.61
C LEU A 194 -29.60 -0.80 5.40
N LEU A 195 -28.89 -1.77 6.01
CA LEU A 195 -29.47 -2.80 6.86
C LEU A 195 -30.30 -2.20 8.01
N SER A 196 -29.88 -1.06 8.57
CA SER A 196 -30.63 -0.40 9.65
C SER A 196 -31.97 0.18 9.20
N GLN A 197 -32.19 0.32 7.88
CA GLN A 197 -33.42 0.81 7.28
C GLN A 197 -34.19 -0.26 6.49
N TRP A 198 -33.65 -1.47 6.37
CA TRP A 198 -34.29 -2.57 5.65
C TRP A 198 -35.33 -3.30 6.49
N SER A 199 -36.29 -3.90 5.81
CA SER A 199 -37.25 -4.83 6.34
C SER A 199 -36.79 -6.28 6.17
N ASP A 200 -37.54 -7.23 6.74
CA ASP A 200 -37.26 -8.68 6.64
C ASP A 200 -35.80 -9.06 6.97
N THR A 201 -35.30 -8.55 8.11
CA THR A 201 -33.90 -8.66 8.55
C THR A 201 -33.67 -9.71 9.64
N VAL A 202 -34.69 -10.50 9.98
CA VAL A 202 -34.58 -11.56 11.00
C VAL A 202 -33.70 -12.69 10.46
N GLU A 203 -32.64 -13.03 11.22
CA GLU A 203 -31.66 -14.07 10.83
C GLU A 203 -31.05 -13.84 9.43
N LEU A 204 -30.90 -12.57 9.06
CA LEU A 204 -30.43 -12.17 7.74
C LEU A 204 -28.90 -12.04 7.72
N ASP A 205 -28.25 -12.81 6.84
CA ASP A 205 -26.86 -12.59 6.46
C ASP A 205 -26.76 -11.48 5.41
N VAL A 206 -25.69 -10.68 5.47
CA VAL A 206 -25.51 -9.52 4.58
C VAL A 206 -24.10 -9.52 3.98
N TYR A 207 -24.02 -9.34 2.68
CA TYR A 207 -22.75 -9.05 2.02
C TYR A 207 -22.25 -7.66 2.43
N ARG A 208 -21.00 -7.59 2.89
CA ARG A 208 -20.34 -6.30 3.20
C ARG A 208 -20.05 -5.43 1.98
N PRO A 209 -19.60 -5.97 0.83
CA PRO A 209 -19.57 -5.18 -0.39
C PRO A 209 -20.98 -4.97 -0.95
N TYR A 210 -21.12 -3.98 -1.82
CA TYR A 210 -22.35 -3.73 -2.58
C TYR A 210 -22.12 -3.95 -4.07
N LEU A 211 -23.21 -4.17 -4.80
CA LEU A 211 -23.19 -4.34 -6.25
C LEU A 211 -23.62 -3.03 -6.94
N VAL A 212 -22.86 -2.59 -7.94
CA VAL A 212 -23.35 -1.62 -8.92
C VAL A 212 -23.90 -2.41 -10.10
N SER A 213 -25.21 -2.38 -10.28
CA SER A 213 -25.90 -3.10 -11.36
C SER A 213 -25.47 -2.57 -12.74
N ALA A 214 -25.24 -3.48 -13.68
CA ALA A 214 -25.02 -3.12 -15.08
C ALA A 214 -26.33 -2.65 -15.76
N ASP A 215 -27.46 -3.21 -15.34
CA ASP A 215 -28.80 -2.83 -15.80
C ASP A 215 -29.39 -1.74 -14.90
N ALA A 216 -30.16 -0.84 -15.51
CA ALA A 216 -30.87 0.21 -14.78
C ALA A 216 -32.33 -0.17 -14.53
N PHE A 217 -32.85 0.19 -13.36
CA PHE A 217 -34.22 -0.07 -12.94
C PHE A 217 -34.97 1.22 -12.63
N GLY A 218 -36.31 1.15 -12.59
CA GLY A 218 -37.13 2.29 -12.19
C GLY A 218 -37.08 3.50 -13.15
N GLY A 219 -36.74 3.27 -14.42
CA GLY A 219 -36.61 4.35 -15.42
C GLY A 219 -35.34 5.20 -15.27
N LEU A 220 -34.39 4.77 -14.45
CA LEU A 220 -33.13 5.47 -14.19
C LEU A 220 -32.10 5.23 -15.30
N ARG A 221 -31.01 6.01 -15.26
CA ARG A 221 -29.83 5.76 -16.09
C ARG A 221 -28.94 4.69 -15.46
N GLY A 222 -28.22 3.94 -16.29
CA GLY A 222 -27.17 3.04 -15.84
C GLY A 222 -26.07 3.84 -15.13
N ILE A 223 -25.50 3.25 -14.07
CA ILE A 223 -24.38 3.85 -13.34
C ILE A 223 -23.10 3.58 -14.11
N HIS A 224 -22.31 4.63 -14.37
CA HIS A 224 -21.01 4.52 -15.01
C HIS A 224 -20.01 3.88 -14.04
N SER A 225 -19.70 2.60 -14.27
CA SER A 225 -18.77 1.82 -13.46
C SER A 225 -17.67 1.19 -14.34
N PRO A 226 -16.61 1.95 -14.68
CA PRO A 226 -15.52 1.46 -15.52
C PRO A 226 -14.65 0.45 -14.77
N ALA A 227 -13.80 -0.26 -15.51
CA ALA A 227 -12.80 -1.14 -14.90
C ALA A 227 -11.90 -0.33 -13.95
N PRO A 228 -11.54 -0.87 -12.77
CA PRO A 228 -10.54 -0.26 -11.91
C PRO A 228 -9.25 -0.01 -12.69
N THR A 229 -8.66 1.17 -12.53
CA THR A 229 -7.36 1.48 -13.11
C THR A 229 -6.32 0.55 -12.49
N GLU A 230 -5.55 -0.14 -13.32
CA GLU A 230 -4.46 -0.99 -12.84
C GLU A 230 -3.47 -0.14 -12.03
N LEU A 231 -3.39 -0.38 -10.72
CA LEU A 231 -2.38 0.24 -9.88
C LEU A 231 -1.01 -0.20 -10.40
N SER A 232 -0.18 0.80 -10.73
CA SER A 232 1.18 0.63 -11.24
C SER A 232 1.91 -0.48 -10.47
N SER A 233 2.39 -1.48 -11.21
CA SER A 233 3.10 -2.67 -10.75
C SER A 233 4.44 -2.41 -10.03
N VAL A 234 4.83 -1.15 -9.88
CA VAL A 234 6.12 -0.75 -9.33
C VAL A 234 5.93 -0.19 -7.92
N ASN A 235 6.21 -1.02 -6.92
CA ASN A 235 6.33 -0.60 -5.53
C ASN A 235 7.65 0.20 -5.34
N TRP A 236 7.62 1.47 -5.74
CA TRP A 236 8.75 2.39 -5.64
C TRP A 236 9.31 2.52 -4.23
N LEU A 237 8.47 2.39 -3.21
CA LEU A 237 8.85 2.47 -1.80
C LEU A 237 9.80 1.32 -1.42
N ASN A 238 9.54 0.11 -1.89
CA ASN A 238 10.45 -1.02 -1.67
C ASN A 238 11.77 -0.88 -2.46
N ILE A 239 11.74 -0.28 -3.65
CA ILE A 239 12.95 0.05 -4.42
C ILE A 239 13.83 1.05 -3.65
N PHE A 240 13.23 2.10 -3.08
CA PHE A 240 13.96 3.06 -2.25
C PHE A 240 14.60 2.38 -1.03
N TYR A 241 13.88 1.50 -0.34
CA TYR A 241 14.45 0.73 0.77
C TYR A 241 15.61 -0.16 0.35
N ALA A 242 15.52 -0.84 -0.80
CA ALA A 242 16.62 -1.64 -1.32
C ALA A 242 17.89 -0.80 -1.60
N VAL A 243 17.71 0.42 -2.14
CA VAL A 243 18.81 1.37 -2.36
C VAL A 243 19.41 1.84 -1.03
N GLU A 244 18.58 2.13 -0.03
CA GLU A 244 19.03 2.54 1.31
C GLU A 244 19.93 1.48 1.96
N TRP A 245 19.53 0.20 1.91
CA TRP A 245 20.34 -0.91 2.42
C TRP A 245 21.67 -1.06 1.68
N ALA A 246 21.70 -0.82 0.37
CA ALA A 246 22.93 -0.84 -0.42
C ALA A 246 23.89 0.29 0.00
N VAL A 247 23.36 1.49 0.30
CA VAL A 247 24.16 2.62 0.81
C VAL A 247 24.75 2.30 2.18
N PHE A 248 23.99 1.68 3.11
CA PHE A 248 24.51 1.28 4.42
C PHE A 248 25.60 0.20 4.32
N ALA A 249 25.43 -0.78 3.42
CA ALA A 249 26.47 -1.76 3.15
C ALA A 249 27.75 -1.09 2.61
N GLY A 250 27.61 -0.13 1.69
CA GLY A 250 28.74 0.68 1.19
C GLY A 250 29.43 1.49 2.30
N PHE A 251 28.64 2.05 3.23
CA PHE A 251 29.15 2.82 4.36
C PHE A 251 30.03 1.97 5.30
N ALA A 252 29.72 0.69 5.49
CA ALA A 252 30.56 -0.22 6.28
C ALA A 252 31.96 -0.38 5.70
N PHE A 253 32.08 -0.52 4.36
CA PHE A 253 33.38 -0.57 3.68
C PHE A 253 34.13 0.76 3.75
N TYR A 254 33.41 1.88 3.60
CA TYR A 254 33.99 3.22 3.75
C TYR A 254 34.54 3.45 5.17
N MET A 255 33.79 3.05 6.21
CA MET A 255 34.23 3.17 7.60
C MET A 255 35.46 2.31 7.90
N TRP A 256 35.53 1.09 7.37
CA TRP A 256 36.72 0.25 7.50
C TRP A 256 37.95 0.91 6.87
N TYR A 257 37.82 1.36 5.61
CA TYR A 257 38.91 2.03 4.90
C TYR A 257 39.34 3.30 5.65
N ARG A 258 38.38 4.12 6.11
CA ARG A 258 38.67 5.36 6.82
C ARG A 258 39.38 5.12 8.14
N LEU A 259 38.92 4.17 8.95
CA LEU A 259 39.58 3.84 10.21
C LEU A 259 41.01 3.32 9.99
N ALA A 260 41.22 2.49 8.96
CA ALA A 260 42.56 1.98 8.62
C ALA A 260 43.49 3.10 8.15
N ARG A 261 42.96 4.05 7.39
CA ARG A 261 43.67 5.24 6.93
C ARG A 261 43.99 6.19 8.09
N ASP A 262 43.03 6.47 8.98
CA ASP A 262 43.24 7.33 10.14
C ASP A 262 44.32 6.75 11.08
N ALA A 263 44.36 5.42 11.24
CA ALA A 263 45.41 4.74 12.01
C ALA A 263 46.78 4.81 11.33
N TRP A 264 46.82 4.69 10.00
CA TRP A 264 48.04 4.90 9.23
C TRP A 264 48.54 6.34 9.36
N GLU A 265 47.67 7.34 9.19
CA GLU A 265 48.03 8.76 9.34
C GLU A 265 48.60 9.06 10.73
N LYS A 266 48.02 8.47 11.79
CA LYS A 266 48.53 8.60 13.16
C LYS A 266 49.90 7.95 13.37
N GLU A 267 50.16 6.79 12.77
CA GLU A 267 51.47 6.13 12.82
C GLU A 267 52.54 6.93 12.06
N VAL A 268 52.18 7.53 10.93
CA VAL A 268 53.06 8.40 10.16
C VAL A 268 53.36 9.70 10.91
N GLU A 269 52.36 10.32 11.55
CA GLU A 269 52.55 11.54 12.35
C GLU A 269 53.42 11.29 13.58
N ALA A 270 53.28 10.14 14.25
CA ALA A 270 54.14 9.76 15.37
C ALA A 270 55.61 9.62 14.96
N LEU A 271 55.89 9.01 13.80
CA LEU A 271 57.24 8.85 13.27
C LEU A 271 57.86 10.19 12.82
N ILE A 272 57.07 11.08 12.23
CA ILE A 272 57.54 12.42 11.82
C ILE A 272 57.76 13.34 13.03
N GLY A 273 56.96 13.18 14.09
CA GLY A 273 57.09 13.95 15.33
C GLY A 273 58.21 13.49 16.26
N GLU A 274 58.70 12.26 16.11
CA GLU A 274 59.88 11.74 16.85
C GLU A 274 61.22 12.19 16.24
N ASP A 275 61.24 12.61 14.96
CA ASP A 275 62.44 13.14 14.26
C ASP A 275 62.74 14.64 14.55
N ASP A 276 62.06 15.26 15.52
CA ASP A 276 62.38 16.62 16.02
C ASP A 276 63.02 16.54 17.43
N PRO A 277 64.33 16.25 17.54
CA PRO A 277 65.03 16.26 18.82
C PRO A 277 65.31 17.70 19.27
N GLU A 278 64.68 18.09 20.38
CA GLU A 278 65.09 19.15 21.31
C GLU A 278 65.61 20.47 20.70
N GLY A 279 64.73 21.48 20.67
CA GLY A 279 65.15 22.83 21.01
C GLY A 279 65.23 23.00 22.52
N ASP A 280 66.18 22.33 23.18
CA ASP A 280 66.45 22.56 24.62
C ASP A 280 67.43 23.73 24.83
N GLU A 281 67.05 24.54 25.81
CA GLU A 281 67.54 25.85 26.23
C GLU A 281 69.05 25.95 26.50
N GLU A 282 69.64 27.15 26.32
CA GLU A 282 70.68 27.57 27.28
C GLU A 282 70.68 29.09 27.62
N PRO A 283 71.06 29.44 28.86
CA PRO A 283 70.86 30.74 29.48
C PRO A 283 72.02 31.72 29.19
N SER A 284 71.76 33.03 29.21
CA SER A 284 72.84 34.03 29.18
C SER A 284 72.64 35.09 30.27
N ALA A 285 73.45 35.00 31.32
CA ALA A 285 73.64 36.06 32.31
C ALA A 285 74.90 36.89 32.01
N ARG A 286 74.67 38.19 31.72
CA ARG A 286 75.48 39.42 31.94
C ARG A 286 76.98 39.47 31.57
N PRO A 287 77.45 40.68 31.23
CA PRO A 287 78.16 41.50 32.23
C PRO A 287 77.38 42.73 32.72
#